data_AF-A0A7C6YVN6-F1
#
_entry.id   AF-A0A7C6YVN6-F1
#
_cell.length_a   1.000
_cell.length_b   1.000
_cell.length_c   1.000
_cell.angle_alpha   90.00
_cell.angle_beta   90.00
_cell.angle_gamma   90.00
#
_symmetry.space_group_name_H-M   'P 1'
#
loop_
_entity.id
_entity.type
_entity.pdbx_description
1 polymer ?
#
loop_
_entity_poly.entity_id
_entity_poly.type
_entity_poly.pdbx_seq_one_letter_code
_entity_poly.pdbx_strand_id
1 'polypeptide(L)' 'MRVIAGQAKGTKLASLAGSATRPTADRVKEALFNILGPQLAGAYFLDLFAGNGGIGIEALSRGAARAVFKLSLITFT' A
#
# COMPACT_ATOMS: atom_id res chain seq x y z
N MET A 1 0.02 6.86 9.50
CA MET A 1 0.37 6.39 8.14
C MET A 1 -0.39 7.26 7.15
N ARG A 2 0.23 7.65 6.03
CA ARG A 2 -0.43 8.46 4.98
C ARG A 2 0.05 8.03 3.59
N VAL A 3 -0.69 8.44 2.57
CA VAL A 3 -0.27 8.37 1.17
C VAL A 3 0.80 9.43 0.89
N ILE A 4 1.87 9.05 0.19
CA ILE A 4 3.11 9.84 0.04
C ILE A 4 3.13 10.64 -1.26
N ALA A 5 2.67 10.06 -2.37
CA ALA A 5 2.61 10.74 -3.66
C ALA A 5 1.40 10.33 -4.50
N GLY A 6 1.25 10.97 -5.66
CA GLY A 6 0.15 10.73 -6.59
C GLY A 6 -1.13 11.51 -6.23
N GLN A 7 -2.23 11.09 -6.82
CA GLN A 7 -3.54 11.77 -6.76
C GLN A 7 -4.09 11.89 -5.33
N ALA A 8 -3.85 10.89 -4.48
CA ALA A 8 -4.35 10.84 -3.10
C ALA A 8 -3.30 11.30 -2.06
N LYS A 9 -2.23 11.98 -2.48
CA LYS A 9 -1.13 12.43 -1.60
C LYS A 9 -1.66 13.14 -0.35
N GLY A 10 -1.11 12.79 0.80
CA GLY A 10 -1.46 13.40 2.10
C GLY A 10 -2.66 12.75 2.79
N THR A 11 -3.43 11.90 2.10
CA THR A 11 -4.56 11.16 2.70
C THR A 11 -4.08 10.31 3.87
N LYS A 12 -4.66 10.54 5.06
CA LYS A 12 -4.39 9.72 6.25
C LYS A 12 -5.09 8.37 6.10
N LEU A 13 -4.36 7.29 6.40
CA LEU A 13 -4.90 5.94 6.37
C LEU A 13 -5.32 5.51 7.77
N ALA A 14 -6.49 4.89 7.87
CA ALA A 14 -6.95 4.28 9.11
C ALA A 14 -5.99 3.16 9.52
N SER A 15 -5.74 3.05 10.83
CA SER A 15 -5.02 1.91 11.38
C SER A 15 -6.01 0.82 11.76
N LEU A 16 -5.63 -0.44 11.56
CA LEU A 16 -6.34 -1.55 12.19
C LEU A 16 -6.06 -1.46 13.70
N ALA A 17 -7.12 -1.48 14.51
CA ALA A 17 -7.00 -1.42 15.96
C ALA A 17 -6.47 -2.75 16.50
N GLY A 18 -5.56 -2.71 17.47
CA GLY A 18 -5.14 -3.89 18.24
C GLY A 18 -4.02 -4.75 17.66
N SER A 19 -3.54 -4.48 16.44
CA SER A 19 -2.38 -5.20 15.90
C SER A 19 -1.09 -4.42 16.12
N ALA A 20 -0.09 -5.01 16.79
CA ALA A 20 1.29 -4.51 16.87
C ALA A 20 2.01 -4.61 15.50
N THR A 21 1.36 -4.11 14.44
CA THR A 21 1.93 -4.09 13.10
C THR A 21 2.96 -2.99 13.06
N ARG A 22 4.22 -3.34 12.77
CA ARG A 22 5.23 -2.36 12.42
C ARG A 22 4.83 -1.72 11.09
N PRO A 23 4.44 -0.43 11.07
CA PRO A 23 4.06 0.22 9.83
C PRO A 23 5.25 0.26 8.87
N THR A 24 5.03 -0.01 7.58
CA THR A 24 6.05 0.20 6.56
C THR A 24 6.47 1.66 6.56
N ALA A 25 7.76 1.91 6.80
CA ALA A 25 8.31 3.26 6.86
C ALA A 25 8.13 3.99 5.51
N ASP A 26 7.90 5.31 5.56
CA ASP A 26 7.68 6.11 4.35
C ASP A 26 8.84 6.00 3.35
N ARG A 27 10.09 5.95 3.84
CA ARG A 27 11.28 5.73 2.99
C ARG A 27 11.26 4.38 2.25
N VAL A 28 10.73 3.33 2.88
CA VAL A 28 10.62 2.00 2.24
C VAL A 28 9.54 2.04 1.15
N LYS A 29 8.40 2.70 1.41
CA LYS A 29 7.37 2.94 0.37
C LYS A 29 7.93 3.73 -0.80
N GLU A 30 8.64 4.82 -0.55
CA GLU A 30 9.26 5.62 -1.61
C GLU A 30 10.25 4.80 -2.45
N ALA A 31 11.15 4.05 -1.81
CA ALA A 31 12.09 3.20 -2.51
C ALA A 31 11.39 2.16 -3.41
N LEU A 32 10.36 1.49 -2.88
CA LEU A 32 9.55 0.54 -3.63
C LEU A 32 8.93 1.18 -4.88
N PHE A 33 8.29 2.33 -4.74
CA PHE A 33 7.61 2.98 -5.88
C PHE A 33 8.56 3.71 -6.83
N ASN A 34 9.77 4.05 -6.41
CA ASN A 34 10.82 4.52 -7.31
C ASN A 34 11.28 3.38 -8.24
N ILE A 35 11.34 2.15 -7.73
CA ILE A 35 11.68 0.96 -8.53
C ILE A 35 10.51 0.61 -9.49
N LEU A 36 9.27 0.60 -8.98
CA LEU A 36 8.11 0.18 -9.76
C LEU A 36 7.56 1.26 -10.71
N GLY A 37 7.94 2.52 -10.54
CA GLY A 37 7.36 3.68 -11.21
C GLY A 37 7.09 3.50 -12.71
N PRO A 38 8.08 3.08 -13.53
CA PRO A 38 7.89 2.93 -14.98
C PRO A 38 6.82 1.91 -15.38
N GLN A 39 6.50 0.93 -14.54
CA GLN A 39 5.57 -0.15 -14.81
C GLN A 39 4.19 0.07 -14.16
N LEU A 40 4.04 1.13 -13.36
CA LEU A 40 2.88 1.26 -12.48
C LEU A 40 1.65 1.85 -13.18
N ALA A 41 1.86 2.73 -14.16
CA ALA A 41 0.77 3.38 -14.88
C ALA A 41 -0.09 2.33 -15.61
N GLY A 42 -1.38 2.26 -15.28
CA GLY A 42 -2.32 1.30 -15.87
C GLY A 42 -2.21 -0.14 -15.34
N ALA A 43 -1.29 -0.42 -14.40
CA ALA A 43 -1.07 -1.77 -13.90
C ALA A 43 -2.22 -2.29 -13.01
N TYR A 44 -2.33 -3.62 -12.94
CA TYR A 44 -3.11 -4.30 -11.91
C TYR A 44 -2.17 -4.74 -10.79
N PHE A 45 -2.37 -4.18 -9.61
CA PHE A 45 -1.52 -4.38 -8.45
C PHE A 45 -2.15 -5.40 -7.49
N LEU A 46 -1.36 -6.36 -6.98
CA LEU A 46 -1.81 -7.34 -5.99
C LEU A 46 -1.02 -7.16 -4.69
N ASP A 47 -1.72 -6.82 -3.62
CA ASP A 47 -1.15 -6.68 -2.28
C ASP A 47 -1.56 -7.88 -1.42
N LEU A 48 -0.68 -8.89 -1.36
CA LEU A 48 -0.95 -10.18 -0.69
C LEU A 48 -1.00 -10.10 0.84
N PHE A 49 -0.40 -9.06 1.42
CA PHE A 49 -0.33 -8.85 2.86
C PHE A 49 -0.72 -7.41 3.18
N ALA A 50 -1.89 -7.02 2.66
CA ALA A 50 -2.31 -5.64 2.60
C ALA A 50 -2.35 -4.94 3.96
N GLY A 51 -2.63 -5.65 5.05
CA GLY A 51 -2.84 -5.04 6.36
C GLY A 51 -3.90 -3.93 6.25
N ASN A 52 -3.53 -2.69 6.54
CA ASN A 52 -4.43 -1.53 6.36
C ASN A 52 -4.52 -0.98 4.92
N GLY A 53 -3.94 -1.69 3.94
CA GLY A 53 -3.95 -1.34 2.52
C GLY A 53 -2.90 -0.30 2.11
N GLY A 54 -1.96 0.06 2.97
CA GLY A 54 -1.05 1.19 2.73
C GLY A 54 -0.21 1.10 1.46
N ILE A 55 0.21 -0.09 1.02
CA ILE A 55 0.98 -0.27 -0.23
C ILE A 55 0.06 -0.22 -1.44
N GLY A 56 -1.00 -1.04 -1.48
CA GLY A 56 -1.94 -1.03 -2.61
C GLY A 56 -2.63 0.33 -2.84
N ILE A 57 -2.95 1.09 -1.77
CA ILE A 57 -3.53 2.44 -1.92
C ILE A 57 -2.50 3.42 -2.51
N GLU A 58 -1.23 3.31 -2.14
CA GLU A 58 -0.16 4.11 -2.74
C GLU A 58 0.03 3.78 -4.23
N ALA A 59 -0.11 2.50 -4.61
CA ALA A 59 -0.08 2.07 -6.01
C ALA A 59 -1.19 2.73 -6.83
N LEU A 60 -2.42 2.71 -6.33
CA LEU A 60 -3.57 3.40 -6.96
C LEU A 60 -3.32 4.90 -7.08
N SER A 61 -2.85 5.54 -6.00
CA SER A 61 -2.55 6.98 -5.99
C SER A 61 -1.58 7.37 -7.10
N ARG A 62 -0.61 6.50 -7.41
CA ARG A 62 0.45 6.72 -8.42
C ARG A 62 0.10 6.22 -9.82
N GLY A 63 -1.15 5.80 -10.06
CA GLY A 63 -1.66 5.52 -11.40
C GLY A 63 -1.85 4.05 -11.76
N ALA A 64 -1.77 3.13 -10.80
CA ALA A 64 -2.27 1.77 -11.03
C ALA A 64 -3.77 1.80 -11.35
N ALA A 65 -4.20 1.02 -12.34
CA ALA A 65 -5.60 0.99 -12.77
C ALA A 65 -6.50 0.27 -11.76
N ARG A 66 -5.97 -0.78 -11.10
CA ARG A 66 -6.67 -1.55 -10.08
C ARG A 66 -5.70 -2.06 -9.03
N ALA A 67 -6.17 -2.24 -7.80
CA ALA A 67 -5.46 -2.92 -6.74
C ALA A 67 -6.36 -3.96 -6.08
N VAL A 68 -5.85 -5.17 -5.92
CA VAL A 68 -6.50 -6.25 -5.18
C VAL A 68 -5.80 -6.40 -3.84
N PHE A 69 -6.57 -6.40 -2.76
CA PHE A 69 -6.06 -6.47 -1.40
C PHE A 69 -6.43 -7.83 -0.81
N LYS A 70 -5.41 -8.60 -0.40
CA LYS A 70 -5.61 -9.80 0.39
C LYS A 70 -5.24 -9.52 1.83
N LEU A 71 -6.24 -9.60 2.71
CA LEU A 71 -6.04 -9.53 4.14
C LEU A 71 -5.77 -10.95 4.65
N SER A 72 -4.58 -11.21 5.17
CA SER A 72 -4.24 -12.52 5.72
C SER A 72 -4.69 -12.58 7.19
N LEU A 73 -5.79 -13.30 7.46
CA LEU A 73 -6.13 -13.84 8.79
C LEU A 73 -5.60 -15.28 8.93
N ILE A 74 -4.38 -15.56 8.45
CA ILE A 74 -3.79 -16.90 8.61
C ILE A 74 -3.17 -16.97 10.00
N THR A 75 -4.01 -17.27 10.98
CA THR A 75 -3.57 -17.73 12.30
C THR A 75 -3.32 -19.22 12.17
N PHE A 76 -2.06 -19.63 12.16
CA PHE A 76 -1.72 -21.01 12.51
C PHE A 76 -1.88 -21.10 14.03
N THR A 77 -3.05 -21.58 14.48
CA THR A 77 -3.22 -22.11 15.84
C THR A 77 -2.76 -23.55 15.87
#